data_AF-A0A7X8UUC9-F1
#
_entry.id   AF-A0A7X8UUC9-F1
#
_cell.length_a   1.000
_cell.length_b   1.000
_cell.length_c   1.000
_cell.angle_alpha   90.00
_cell.angle_beta   90.00
_cell.angle_gamma   90.00
#
_symmetry.space_group_name_H-M   'P 1'
#
loop_
_entity.id
_entity.type
_entity.pdbx_description
1 polymer ?
#
loop_
_entity_poly.entity_id
_entity_poly.type
_entity_poly.pdbx_seq_one_letter_code
_entity_poly.pdbx_strand_id
1 'polypeptide(L)'
;LLAGLSCGFKYTAIPLVALPLAIFPLFLQIDRPRRCVALALFGLGTLLTFSPWMVRNMIHTHNPVFPLAYSVFGAKSGTWDETLNDRWKYAHRIADLEQLDRPLGLIAVERIVGDYRLGPWLCMLALAGAVKRRDRWTITLVMNLVVVLAIWLLATHLFARFAVVLLPPLIVLAARVFEGNITRWMAHVVWGIVLLGSAGNLYLLGEHYCLHTRAEGVPINAYGRTDWFVEGQWPGTEHVGAINQLDSRASVLLLGEARTFYFRIPVEYAVVFNPQPLAEDIRLGRSAISIVENLSARGVTHVLAHWEEMERLRRTYGFDSEINFQLLSQLSEVGLQEIEAFVYPTFRNYYATLYEARRHE
;
A
#
# COMPACT_ATOMS: atom_id res chain seq x y z
N LEU A 1 11.67 19.11 -9.75
CA LEU A 1 11.25 18.08 -10.74
C LEU A 1 11.06 16.71 -10.09
N LEU A 2 12.11 16.00 -9.68
CA LEU A 2 11.96 14.64 -9.08
C LEU A 2 11.08 14.60 -7.82
N ALA A 3 11.16 15.64 -6.98
CA ALA A 3 10.28 15.78 -5.81
C ALA A 3 8.79 15.78 -6.22
N GLY A 4 8.41 16.54 -7.25
CA GLY A 4 7.02 16.57 -7.73
C GLY A 4 6.55 15.27 -8.36
N LEU A 5 7.42 14.59 -9.12
CA LEU A 5 7.12 13.25 -9.64
C LEU A 5 6.89 12.25 -8.50
N SER A 6 7.70 12.31 -7.45
CA SER A 6 7.52 11.45 -6.27
C SER A 6 6.20 11.74 -5.54
N CYS A 7 5.77 13.01 -5.47
CA CYS A 7 4.49 13.41 -4.88
C CYS A 7 3.30 12.84 -5.68
N GLY A 8 3.40 12.84 -7.02
CA GLY A 8 2.39 12.24 -7.90
C GLY A 8 2.33 10.72 -7.82
N PHE A 9 3.46 10.06 -7.53
CA PHE A 9 3.51 8.61 -7.32
C PHE A 9 2.90 8.22 -5.97
N LYS A 10 3.19 8.97 -4.90
CA LYS A 10 2.62 8.75 -3.57
C LYS A 10 2.61 10.03 -2.74
N TYR A 11 1.44 10.41 -2.21
CA TYR A 11 1.31 11.66 -1.44
C TYR A 11 2.17 11.72 -0.18
N THR A 12 2.54 10.59 0.43
CA THR A 12 3.48 10.59 1.56
C THR A 12 4.86 11.15 1.20
N ALA A 13 5.21 11.22 -0.09
CA ALA A 13 6.43 11.88 -0.54
C ALA A 13 6.39 13.41 -0.38
N ILE A 14 5.22 14.03 -0.24
CA ILE A 14 5.12 15.47 0.06
C ILE A 14 5.83 15.76 1.40
N PRO A 15 5.42 15.17 2.54
CA PRO A 15 6.10 15.41 3.80
C PRO A 15 7.42 14.64 3.93
N LEU A 16 7.60 13.47 3.32
CA LEU A 16 8.83 12.67 3.52
C LEU A 16 9.98 12.97 2.55
N VAL A 17 9.72 13.64 1.43
CA VAL A 17 10.72 13.92 0.39
C VAL A 17 10.73 15.41 0.03
N ALA A 18 9.61 15.93 -0.48
CA ALA A 18 9.57 17.29 -1.01
C ALA A 18 9.84 18.35 0.08
N LEU A 19 9.19 18.23 1.24
CA LEU A 19 9.39 19.16 2.36
C LEU A 19 10.84 19.11 2.92
N PRO A 20 11.42 17.94 3.27
CA PRO A 20 12.81 17.85 3.71
C PRO A 20 13.83 18.42 2.72
N LEU A 21 13.58 18.24 1.42
CA LEU A 21 14.41 18.85 0.36
C LEU A 21 14.18 20.36 0.24
N ALA A 22 12.96 20.85 0.45
CA ALA A 22 12.65 22.29 0.47
C ALA A 22 13.30 23.01 1.65
N ILE A 23 13.53 22.32 2.77
CA ILE A 23 14.22 22.88 3.94
C ILE A 23 15.74 22.94 3.68
N PHE A 24 16.29 22.11 2.79
CA PHE A 24 17.73 22.02 2.52
C PHE A 24 18.40 23.37 2.16
N PRO A 25 17.84 24.22 1.28
CA PRO A 25 18.37 25.56 1.01
C PRO A 25 18.41 26.50 2.22
N LEU A 26 17.61 26.25 3.27
CA LEU A 26 17.64 27.06 4.50
C LEU A 26 18.94 26.88 5.29
N PHE A 27 19.61 25.74 5.11
CA PHE A 27 20.87 25.41 5.78
C PHE A 27 22.11 25.68 4.91
N LEU A 28 21.92 26.04 3.64
CA LEU A 28 23.02 26.46 2.76
C LEU A 28 23.49 27.87 3.10
N GLN A 29 24.82 28.10 3.05
CA GLN A 29 25.39 29.45 3.15
C GLN A 29 25.27 30.18 1.81
N ILE A 30 24.04 30.55 1.48
CA ILE A 30 23.70 31.43 0.37
C ILE A 30 23.02 32.66 0.93
N ASP A 31 23.23 33.80 0.27
CA ASP A 31 22.57 35.05 0.57
C ASP A 31 21.05 34.94 0.40
N ARG A 32 20.31 35.79 1.12
CA ARG A 32 18.84 35.74 1.17
C ARG A 32 18.19 35.74 -0.23
N PRO A 33 18.59 36.61 -1.18
CA PRO A 33 18.00 36.61 -2.52
C PRO A 33 18.16 35.27 -3.24
N ARG A 34 19.37 34.71 -3.26
CA ARG A 34 19.61 33.40 -3.91
C ARG A 34 18.85 32.27 -3.22
N ARG A 35 18.68 32.34 -1.90
CA ARG A 35 17.85 31.38 -1.16
C ARG A 35 16.38 31.45 -1.59
N CYS A 36 15.81 32.65 -1.69
CA CYS A 36 14.44 32.84 -2.15
C CYS A 36 14.26 32.31 -3.58
N VAL A 37 15.22 32.60 -4.48
CA VAL A 37 15.22 32.06 -5.84
C VAL A 37 15.30 30.53 -5.84
N ALA A 38 16.19 29.93 -5.05
CA ALA A 38 16.33 28.48 -4.96
C ALA A 38 15.04 27.80 -4.46
N LEU A 39 14.40 28.36 -3.43
CA LEU A 39 13.12 27.88 -2.91
C LEU A 39 11.99 28.03 -3.94
N ALA A 40 11.93 29.17 -4.64
CA ALA A 40 10.94 29.41 -5.68
C ALA A 40 11.11 28.44 -6.86
N LEU A 41 12.34 28.26 -7.35
CA LEU A 41 12.64 27.30 -8.42
C LEU A 41 12.35 25.86 -8.00
N PHE A 42 12.68 25.49 -6.76
CA PHE A 42 12.35 24.17 -6.23
C PHE A 42 10.82 23.97 -6.15
N GLY A 43 10.09 24.94 -5.61
CA GLY A 43 8.64 24.92 -5.48
C GLY A 43 7.95 24.85 -6.83
N LEU A 44 8.28 25.75 -7.76
CA LEU A 44 7.74 25.77 -9.12
C LEU A 44 8.07 24.49 -9.87
N GLY A 45 9.32 24.02 -9.80
CA GLY A 45 9.73 22.76 -10.42
C GLY A 45 9.13 21.52 -9.77
N THR A 46 8.65 21.60 -8.53
CA THR A 46 7.90 20.52 -7.86
C THR A 46 6.43 20.57 -8.29
N LEU A 47 5.83 21.75 -8.29
CA LEU A 47 4.46 21.95 -8.73
C LEU A 47 4.27 21.58 -10.19
N LEU A 48 5.21 21.96 -11.07
CA LEU A 48 5.15 21.66 -12.50
C LEU A 48 5.07 20.15 -12.79
N THR A 49 5.81 19.33 -12.04
CA THR A 49 5.81 17.88 -12.25
C THR A 49 4.77 17.13 -11.42
N PHE A 50 4.22 17.77 -10.38
CA PHE A 50 3.09 17.22 -9.61
C PHE A 50 1.73 17.59 -10.22
N SER A 51 1.64 18.72 -10.91
CA SER A 51 0.38 19.25 -11.44
C SER A 51 -0.35 18.31 -12.42
N PRO A 52 0.29 17.46 -13.26
CA PRO A 52 -0.46 16.54 -14.12
C PRO A 52 -1.33 15.57 -13.31
N TRP A 53 -0.83 15.10 -12.16
CA TRP A 53 -1.58 14.26 -11.24
C TRP A 53 -2.73 15.05 -10.58
N MET A 54 -2.46 16.28 -10.13
CA MET A 54 -3.47 17.14 -9.52
C MET A 54 -4.60 17.49 -10.48
N VAL A 55 -4.27 17.82 -11.74
CA VAL A 55 -5.24 18.13 -12.80
C VAL A 55 -6.08 16.90 -13.11
N ARG A 56 -5.46 15.71 -13.25
CA ARG A 56 -6.18 14.45 -13.42
C ARG A 56 -7.21 14.25 -12.31
N ASN A 57 -6.81 14.39 -11.04
CA ASN A 57 -7.72 14.20 -9.93
C ASN A 57 -8.83 15.26 -9.92
N MET A 58 -8.49 16.53 -10.16
CA MET A 58 -9.49 17.58 -10.27
C MET A 58 -10.57 17.26 -11.31
N ILE A 59 -10.18 16.75 -12.48
CA ILE A 59 -11.12 16.38 -13.56
C ILE A 59 -12.01 15.20 -13.14
N HIS A 60 -11.46 14.17 -12.49
CA HIS A 60 -12.22 12.94 -12.21
C HIS A 60 -13.02 12.99 -10.90
N THR A 61 -12.51 13.70 -9.89
CA THR A 61 -13.02 13.65 -8.51
C THR A 61 -13.36 15.02 -7.94
N HIS A 62 -13.10 16.12 -8.66
CA HIS A 62 -13.24 17.50 -8.17
C HIS A 62 -12.34 17.83 -6.96
N ASN A 63 -11.32 17.02 -6.70
CA ASN A 63 -10.36 17.24 -5.63
C ASN A 63 -8.94 16.97 -6.15
N PRO A 64 -8.03 17.97 -6.15
CA PRO A 64 -6.70 17.83 -6.76
C PRO A 64 -5.78 16.86 -6.00
N VAL A 65 -6.09 16.56 -4.74
CA VAL A 65 -5.31 15.67 -3.87
C VAL A 65 -6.15 14.51 -3.33
N PHE A 66 -7.21 14.14 -4.06
CA PHE A 66 -8.19 13.13 -3.66
C PHE A 66 -7.55 11.82 -3.14
N PRO A 67 -8.08 11.21 -2.05
CA PRO A 67 -9.19 11.68 -1.21
C PRO A 67 -8.75 12.63 -0.08
N LEU A 68 -7.49 13.10 -0.06
CA LEU A 68 -6.98 14.00 0.98
C LEU A 68 -7.68 15.37 0.91
N ALA A 69 -7.66 16.09 2.02
CA ALA A 69 -8.25 17.43 2.14
C ALA A 69 -9.72 17.49 1.66
N TYR A 70 -10.48 16.40 1.85
CA TYR A 70 -11.89 16.32 1.48
C TYR A 70 -12.74 17.44 2.12
N SER A 71 -12.44 17.85 3.35
CA SER A 71 -13.12 18.98 4.00
C SER A 71 -12.92 20.34 3.31
N VAL A 72 -11.90 20.46 2.45
CA VAL A 72 -11.56 21.71 1.75
C VAL A 72 -12.06 21.68 0.31
N PHE A 73 -11.80 20.60 -0.42
CA PHE A 73 -12.13 20.50 -1.85
C PHE A 73 -13.43 19.73 -2.13
N GLY A 74 -13.94 18.99 -1.15
CA GLY A 74 -15.03 18.06 -1.36
C GLY A 74 -14.65 16.90 -2.28
N ALA A 75 -15.65 16.37 -2.97
CA ALA A 75 -15.51 15.39 -4.03
C ALA A 75 -16.69 15.46 -5.00
N LYS A 76 -16.55 14.82 -6.16
CA LYS A 76 -17.63 14.66 -7.14
C LYS A 76 -18.77 13.83 -6.54
N SER A 77 -20.01 14.28 -6.72
CA SER A 77 -21.21 13.58 -6.24
C SER A 77 -21.22 12.11 -6.70
N GLY A 78 -21.59 11.20 -5.78
CA GLY A 78 -21.62 9.75 -6.02
C GLY A 78 -20.25 9.05 -6.00
N THR A 79 -19.12 9.77 -5.89
CA THR A 79 -17.79 9.15 -5.84
C THR A 79 -17.23 8.99 -4.43
N TRP A 80 -17.60 9.89 -3.52
CA TRP A 80 -17.14 9.94 -2.14
C TRP A 80 -18.17 10.66 -1.28
N ASP A 81 -18.35 10.21 -0.05
CA ASP A 81 -19.29 10.79 0.92
C ASP A 81 -18.65 10.83 2.32
N GLU A 82 -19.39 11.33 3.32
CA GLU A 82 -18.87 11.45 4.69
C GLU A 82 -18.62 10.06 5.31
N THR A 83 -19.43 9.06 4.98
CA THR A 83 -19.25 7.68 5.49
C THR A 83 -17.94 7.07 4.99
N LEU A 84 -17.62 7.24 3.71
CA LEU A 84 -16.34 6.81 3.12
C LEU A 84 -15.17 7.64 3.65
N ASN A 85 -15.36 8.94 3.85
CA ASN A 85 -14.37 9.81 4.48
C ASN A 85 -14.03 9.36 5.90
N ASP A 86 -15.03 9.02 6.71
CA ASP A 86 -14.83 8.55 8.08
C ASP A 86 -14.21 7.15 8.12
N ARG A 87 -14.61 6.25 7.21
CA ARG A 87 -13.94 4.96 7.01
C ARG A 87 -12.47 5.15 6.64
N TRP A 88 -12.17 6.08 5.72
CA TRP A 88 -10.81 6.42 5.33
C TRP A 88 -10.00 6.98 6.52
N LYS A 89 -10.56 7.92 7.29
CA LYS A 89 -9.93 8.46 8.51
C LYS A 89 -9.67 7.36 9.52
N TYR A 90 -10.64 6.48 9.77
CA TYR A 90 -10.49 5.35 10.69
C TYR A 90 -9.33 4.45 10.28
N ALA A 91 -9.29 4.04 9.00
CA ALA A 91 -8.24 3.19 8.46
C ALA A 91 -6.84 3.85 8.46
N HIS A 92 -6.79 5.18 8.37
CA HIS A 92 -5.56 5.96 8.35
C HIS A 92 -5.27 6.68 9.67
N ARG A 93 -6.03 6.39 10.74
CA ARG A 93 -5.60 6.75 12.09
C ARG A 93 -4.29 6.05 12.34
N ILE A 94 -3.45 6.66 13.17
CA ILE A 94 -2.26 5.98 13.66
C ILE A 94 -2.74 4.95 14.69
N ALA A 95 -3.34 3.86 14.18
CA ALA A 95 -4.02 2.81 14.94
C ALA A 95 -3.09 2.17 15.97
N ASP A 96 -1.79 2.24 15.73
CA ASP A 96 -0.80 1.68 16.63
C ASP A 96 -0.52 2.57 17.85
N LEU A 97 -0.43 3.91 17.76
CA LEU A 97 0.08 4.73 18.88
C LEU A 97 -0.77 4.63 20.17
N GLU A 98 -2.08 4.46 20.05
CA GLU A 98 -2.99 4.27 21.21
C GLU A 98 -2.97 2.82 21.74
N GLN A 99 -2.46 1.86 20.96
CA GLN A 99 -2.35 0.43 21.28
C GLN A 99 -0.89 -0.04 21.43
N LEU A 100 0.07 0.88 21.39
CA LEU A 100 1.47 0.55 21.55
C LEU A 100 1.74 0.26 23.03
N ASP A 101 1.74 -1.02 23.40
CA ASP A 101 2.28 -1.51 24.67
C ASP A 101 3.81 -1.27 24.80
N ARG A 102 4.43 -0.65 23.79
CA ARG A 102 5.87 -0.52 23.63
C ARG A 102 6.28 0.93 23.37
N PRO A 103 7.39 1.42 23.94
CA PRO A 103 7.88 2.76 23.69
C PRO A 103 8.17 3.03 22.21
N LEU A 104 7.77 4.21 21.71
CA LEU A 104 7.97 4.63 20.32
C LEU A 104 9.45 4.52 19.86
N GLY A 105 10.39 4.85 20.75
CA GLY A 105 11.82 4.73 20.47
C GLY A 105 12.27 3.29 20.21
N LEU A 106 11.70 2.31 20.93
CA LEU A 106 12.01 0.89 20.74
C LEU A 106 11.52 0.39 19.38
N ILE A 107 10.32 0.79 18.99
CA ILE A 107 9.76 0.48 17.67
C ILE A 107 10.61 1.13 16.58
N ALA A 108 11.01 2.38 16.76
CA ALA A 108 11.91 3.05 15.82
C ALA A 108 13.22 2.27 15.64
N VAL A 109 13.84 1.81 16.73
CA VAL A 109 15.07 0.99 16.67
C VAL A 109 14.80 -0.32 15.93
N GLU A 110 13.74 -1.06 16.23
CA GLU A 110 13.43 -2.31 15.55
C GLU A 110 13.16 -2.13 14.05
N ARG A 111 12.41 -1.08 13.68
CA ARG A 111 12.00 -0.82 12.30
C ARG A 111 13.08 -0.16 11.45
N ILE A 112 14.11 0.43 12.09
CA ILE A 112 15.23 1.08 11.42
C ILE A 112 16.48 0.21 11.54
N VAL A 113 16.97 0.00 12.76
CA VAL A 113 18.21 -0.73 13.05
C VAL A 113 18.00 -2.23 12.83
N GLY A 114 16.85 -2.78 13.22
CA GLY A 114 16.53 -4.20 13.10
C GLY A 114 16.07 -4.65 11.71
N ASP A 115 15.64 -3.72 10.84
CA ASP A 115 15.17 -4.05 9.49
C ASP A 115 16.36 -4.19 8.53
N TYR A 116 16.38 -5.28 7.76
CA TYR A 116 17.47 -5.60 6.84
C TYR A 116 17.72 -4.53 5.76
N ARG A 117 16.74 -3.67 5.45
CA ARG A 117 16.90 -2.62 4.43
C ARG A 117 17.83 -1.49 4.87
N LEU A 118 17.90 -1.21 6.17
CA LEU A 118 18.77 -0.17 6.73
C LEU A 118 19.89 -0.80 7.55
N GLY A 119 19.54 -1.64 8.52
CA GLY A 119 20.46 -2.42 9.33
C GLY A 119 21.31 -1.58 10.31
N PRO A 120 21.97 -2.25 11.28
CA PRO A 120 22.77 -1.58 12.29
C PRO A 120 24.04 -0.94 11.73
N TRP A 121 24.68 -1.58 10.75
CA TRP A 121 25.94 -1.11 10.19
C TRP A 121 25.83 0.24 9.49
N LEU A 122 24.76 0.47 8.72
CA LEU A 122 24.53 1.75 8.06
C LEU A 122 24.32 2.86 9.10
N CYS A 123 23.51 2.59 10.14
CA CYS A 123 23.25 3.55 11.21
C CYS A 123 24.54 3.90 11.98
N MET A 124 25.36 2.90 12.29
CA MET A 124 26.65 3.10 12.96
C MET A 124 27.64 3.89 12.10
N LEU A 125 27.75 3.58 10.81
CA LEU A 125 28.62 4.33 9.89
C LEU A 125 28.12 5.76 9.69
N ALA A 126 26.80 5.97 9.57
CA ALA A 126 26.21 7.30 9.47
C ALA A 126 26.51 8.14 10.72
N LEU A 127 26.37 7.56 11.92
CA LEU A 127 26.74 8.21 13.17
C LEU A 127 28.25 8.53 13.22
N ALA A 128 29.10 7.57 12.85
CA ALA A 128 30.55 7.78 12.81
C ALA A 128 30.93 8.91 11.84
N GLY A 129 30.29 8.99 10.69
CA GLY A 129 30.51 10.04 9.71
C GLY A 129 30.04 11.41 10.22
N ALA A 130 28.89 11.45 10.88
CA ALA A 130 28.37 12.65 11.54
C ALA A 130 29.29 13.15 12.67
N VAL A 131 29.87 12.23 13.45
CA VAL A 131 30.81 12.58 14.53
C VAL A 131 32.16 13.04 13.98
N LYS A 132 32.70 12.33 12.98
CA LYS A 132 34.02 12.61 12.36
C LYS A 132 34.04 13.97 11.66
N ARG A 133 32.94 14.37 11.03
CA ARG A 133 32.86 15.56 10.20
C ARG A 133 31.74 16.45 10.69
N ARG A 134 32.08 17.60 11.27
CA ARG A 134 31.10 18.56 11.82
C ARG A 134 30.95 19.82 10.99
N ASP A 135 31.25 19.74 9.70
CA ASP A 135 31.01 20.86 8.80
C ASP A 135 29.51 21.04 8.52
N ARG A 136 29.17 22.20 7.97
CA ARG A 136 27.80 22.59 7.64
C ARG A 136 27.03 21.59 6.78
N TRP A 137 27.69 20.87 5.87
CA TRP A 137 27.01 19.88 5.03
C TRP A 137 26.57 18.69 5.86
N THR A 138 27.43 18.19 6.74
CA THR A 138 27.06 17.13 7.68
C THR A 138 25.92 17.59 8.60
N ILE A 139 26.00 18.79 9.17
CA ILE A 139 24.92 19.33 10.02
C ILE A 139 23.61 19.39 9.23
N THR A 140 23.64 19.84 7.97
CA THR A 140 22.47 19.89 7.10
C THR A 140 21.88 18.49 6.85
N LEU A 141 22.72 17.49 6.60
CA LEU A 141 22.29 16.10 6.41
C LEU A 141 21.70 15.50 7.69
N VAL A 142 22.29 15.79 8.85
CA VAL A 142 21.75 15.37 10.15
C VAL A 142 20.39 16.03 10.40
N MET A 143 20.26 17.34 10.14
CA MET A 143 18.97 18.03 10.31
C MET A 143 17.92 17.50 9.34
N ASN A 144 18.28 17.21 8.09
CA ASN A 144 17.41 16.56 7.13
C ASN A 144 16.96 15.17 7.64
N LEU A 145 17.89 14.34 8.13
CA LEU A 145 17.59 13.04 8.72
C LEU A 145 16.63 13.17 9.91
N VAL A 146 16.87 14.12 10.81
CA VAL A 146 15.99 14.38 11.97
C VAL A 146 14.59 14.78 11.54
N VAL A 147 14.45 15.66 10.54
CA VAL A 147 13.14 16.07 10.00
C VAL A 147 12.41 14.88 9.38
N VAL A 148 13.08 14.11 8.51
CA VAL A 148 12.46 12.94 7.87
C VAL A 148 12.07 11.89 8.92
N LEU A 149 12.94 11.65 9.91
CA LEU A 149 12.67 10.72 11.01
C LEU A 149 11.48 11.19 11.85
N ALA A 150 11.39 12.48 12.19
CA ALA A 150 10.28 13.03 12.94
C ALA A 150 8.96 12.88 12.18
N ILE A 151 8.94 13.18 10.88
CA ILE A 151 7.76 13.00 10.04
C ILE A 151 7.39 11.52 9.94
N TRP A 152 8.36 10.63 9.74
CA TRP A 152 8.09 9.20 9.70
C TRP A 152 7.51 8.69 11.03
N LEU A 153 8.06 9.12 12.17
CA LEU A 153 7.60 8.73 13.50
C LEU A 153 6.21 9.25 13.85
N LEU A 154 5.88 10.48 13.43
CA LEU A 154 4.68 11.18 13.89
C LEU A 154 3.53 11.19 12.88
N ALA A 155 3.82 10.94 11.60
CA ALA A 155 2.84 11.08 10.52
C ALA A 155 2.72 9.83 9.62
N THR A 156 3.25 8.67 10.03
CA THR A 156 3.12 7.41 9.28
C THR A 156 2.77 6.22 10.17
N HIS A 157 2.35 5.11 9.56
CA HIS A 157 2.05 3.84 10.24
C HIS A 157 3.30 3.05 10.69
N LEU A 158 4.46 3.69 10.82
CA LEU A 158 5.69 3.10 11.38
C LEU A 158 6.17 1.78 10.73
N PHE A 159 5.69 1.45 9.54
CA PHE A 159 6.19 0.31 8.79
C PHE A 159 7.63 0.55 8.36
N ALA A 160 8.51 -0.42 8.57
CA ALA A 160 9.92 -0.36 8.20
C ALA A 160 10.13 -0.04 6.70
N ARG A 161 9.27 -0.57 5.82
CA ARG A 161 9.30 -0.26 4.38
C ARG A 161 9.09 1.23 4.05
N PHE A 162 8.45 2.00 4.93
CA PHE A 162 8.30 3.44 4.75
C PHE A 162 9.48 4.24 5.31
N ALA A 163 10.33 3.63 6.14
CA ALA A 163 11.56 4.23 6.65
C ALA A 163 12.69 4.27 5.59
N VAL A 164 12.49 3.66 4.42
CA VAL A 164 13.44 3.66 3.29
C VAL A 164 13.83 5.08 2.84
N VAL A 165 12.98 6.08 3.08
CA VAL A 165 13.28 7.50 2.84
C VAL A 165 14.43 8.05 3.71
N LEU A 166 14.83 7.34 4.77
CA LEU A 166 16.00 7.66 5.60
C LEU A 166 17.31 7.22 4.93
N LEU A 167 17.28 6.31 3.95
CA LEU A 167 18.48 5.79 3.30
C LEU A 167 19.35 6.88 2.67
N PRO A 168 18.82 7.84 1.89
CA PRO A 168 19.66 8.84 1.25
C PRO A 168 20.53 9.65 2.23
N PRO A 169 20.00 10.29 3.29
CA PRO A 169 20.85 10.99 4.24
C PRO A 169 21.78 10.04 5.03
N LEU A 170 21.33 8.82 5.38
CA LEU A 170 22.17 7.85 6.08
C LEU A 170 23.37 7.40 5.25
N ILE A 171 23.17 7.10 3.97
CA ILE A 171 24.24 6.66 3.06
C ILE A 171 25.28 7.78 2.88
N VAL A 172 24.82 9.02 2.66
CA VAL A 172 25.74 10.14 2.50
C VAL A 172 26.50 10.41 3.81
N LEU A 173 25.84 10.35 4.96
CA LEU A 173 26.49 10.45 6.27
C LEU A 173 27.51 9.32 6.48
N ALA A 174 27.18 8.08 6.12
CA ALA A 174 28.11 6.96 6.22
C ALA A 174 29.35 7.16 5.34
N ALA A 175 29.17 7.70 4.13
CA ALA A 175 30.29 8.02 3.23
C ALA A 175 31.24 9.08 3.81
N ARG A 176 30.75 9.99 4.69
CA ARG A 176 31.60 11.00 5.35
C ARG A 176 32.74 10.39 6.17
N VAL A 177 32.58 9.15 6.64
CA VAL A 177 33.65 8.40 7.34
C VAL A 177 34.89 8.29 6.47
N PHE A 178 34.72 8.14 5.16
CA PHE A 178 35.79 7.84 4.22
C PHE A 178 36.28 9.07 3.45
N GLU A 179 35.70 10.25 3.63
CA GLU A 179 36.23 11.45 2.98
C GLU A 179 37.60 11.87 3.54
N GLY A 180 38.51 12.25 2.64
CA GLY A 180 39.87 12.69 2.95
C GLY A 180 40.94 11.78 2.33
N ASN A 181 42.15 11.80 2.88
CA ASN A 181 43.23 10.92 2.44
C ASN A 181 42.99 9.50 2.94
N ILE A 182 42.38 8.66 2.08
CA ILE A 182 42.22 7.23 2.34
C ILE A 182 43.54 6.53 1.98
N THR A 183 44.13 5.81 2.92
CA THR A 183 45.30 4.96 2.62
C THR A 183 44.88 3.75 1.77
N ARG A 184 45.82 3.15 1.03
CA ARG A 184 45.52 1.94 0.24
C ARG A 184 44.91 0.82 1.11
N TRP A 185 45.43 0.64 2.33
CA TRP A 185 44.86 -0.30 3.31
C TRP A 185 43.40 -0.01 3.65
N MET A 186 43.08 1.25 3.98
CA MET A 186 41.70 1.65 4.28
C MET A 186 40.77 1.43 3.08
N ALA A 187 41.25 1.66 1.86
CA ALA A 187 40.49 1.37 0.66
C ALA A 187 40.18 -0.13 0.52
N HIS A 188 41.15 -1.01 0.79
CA HIS A 188 40.91 -2.46 0.82
C HIS A 188 39.91 -2.88 1.89
N VAL A 189 39.96 -2.27 3.08
CA VAL A 189 38.97 -2.52 4.15
C VAL A 189 37.57 -2.09 3.69
N VAL A 190 37.43 -0.91 3.09
CA VAL A 190 36.14 -0.42 2.55
C VAL A 190 35.62 -1.36 1.48
N TRP A 191 36.47 -1.77 0.52
CA TRP A 191 36.09 -2.73 -0.50
C TRP A 191 35.68 -4.08 0.10
N GLY A 192 36.40 -4.57 1.11
CA GLY A 192 36.03 -5.78 1.84
C GLY A 192 34.65 -5.67 2.49
N ILE A 193 34.36 -4.54 3.16
CA ILE A 193 33.03 -4.28 3.76
C ILE A 193 31.95 -4.24 2.68
N VAL A 194 32.19 -3.53 1.56
CA VAL A 194 31.23 -3.44 0.45
C VAL A 194 30.98 -4.82 -0.18
N LEU A 195 32.02 -5.61 -0.42
CA LEU A 195 31.93 -6.94 -1.00
C LEU A 195 31.19 -7.91 -0.06
N LEU A 196 31.57 -7.95 1.22
CA LEU A 196 30.90 -8.79 2.22
C LEU A 196 29.44 -8.36 2.43
N GLY A 197 29.18 -7.06 2.50
CA GLY A 197 27.83 -6.51 2.58
C GLY A 197 27.00 -6.87 1.35
N SER A 198 27.57 -6.80 0.15
CA SER A 198 26.89 -7.20 -1.09
C SER A 198 26.61 -8.69 -1.13
N ALA A 199 27.57 -9.53 -0.72
CA ALA A 199 27.39 -10.98 -0.61
C ALA A 199 26.31 -11.35 0.41
N GLY A 200 26.29 -10.68 1.57
CA GLY A 200 25.23 -10.85 2.58
C GLY A 200 23.86 -10.44 2.07
N ASN A 201 23.75 -9.32 1.34
CA ASN A 201 22.50 -8.91 0.70
C ASN A 201 22.03 -9.93 -0.35
N LEU A 202 22.94 -10.48 -1.16
CA LEU A 202 22.61 -11.54 -2.13
C LEU A 202 22.14 -12.82 -1.44
N TYR A 203 22.76 -13.19 -0.31
CA TYR A 203 22.33 -14.33 0.49
C TYR A 203 20.91 -14.12 1.04
N LEU A 204 20.65 -12.97 1.69
CA LEU A 204 19.32 -12.63 2.21
C LEU A 204 18.26 -12.55 1.10
N LEU A 205 18.63 -12.03 -0.08
CA LEU A 205 17.76 -12.03 -1.24
C LEU A 205 17.42 -13.46 -1.68
N GLY A 206 18.41 -14.35 -1.74
CA GLY A 206 18.22 -15.77 -2.06
C GLY A 206 17.37 -16.51 -1.02
N GLU A 207 17.60 -16.25 0.27
CA GLU A 207 16.79 -16.78 1.37
C GLU A 207 15.33 -16.32 1.25
N HIS A 208 15.11 -15.02 1.09
CA HIS A 208 13.78 -14.47 0.90
C HIS A 208 13.10 -14.99 -0.36
N TYR A 209 13.85 -15.14 -1.47
CA TYR A 209 13.33 -15.77 -2.66
C TYR A 209 12.84 -17.19 -2.34
N CYS A 210 13.69 -18.03 -1.75
CA CYS A 210 13.33 -19.40 -1.37
C CYS A 210 12.13 -19.49 -0.42
N LEU A 211 12.01 -18.56 0.54
CA LEU A 211 10.89 -18.52 1.48
C LEU A 211 9.58 -18.08 0.82
N HIS A 212 9.61 -17.06 -0.03
CA HIS A 212 8.40 -16.45 -0.59
C HIS A 212 7.96 -17.09 -1.92
N THR A 213 8.81 -17.88 -2.58
CA THR A 213 8.42 -18.67 -3.77
C THR A 213 8.07 -20.11 -3.41
N ARG A 214 7.66 -20.38 -2.17
CA ARG A 214 7.18 -21.69 -1.72
C ARG A 214 5.81 -21.54 -1.09
N ALA A 215 4.89 -22.43 -1.48
CA ALA A 215 3.64 -22.67 -0.76
C ALA A 215 3.81 -23.98 -0.01
N GLU A 216 3.65 -23.96 1.32
CA GLU A 216 3.75 -25.18 2.16
C GLU A 216 5.08 -25.92 1.99
N GLY A 217 6.17 -25.18 1.77
CA GLY A 217 7.50 -25.77 1.54
C GLY A 217 7.71 -26.31 0.12
N VAL A 218 6.68 -26.36 -0.73
CA VAL A 218 6.77 -26.76 -2.14
C VAL A 218 7.11 -25.54 -3.00
N PRO A 219 8.18 -25.60 -3.84
CA PRO A 219 8.51 -24.53 -4.77
C PRO A 219 7.37 -24.24 -5.75
N ILE A 220 6.96 -22.98 -5.80
CA ILE A 220 6.04 -22.45 -6.81
C ILE A 220 6.88 -22.10 -8.04
N ASN A 221 6.93 -23.00 -9.02
CA ASN A 221 7.67 -22.81 -10.27
C ASN A 221 6.84 -22.02 -11.30
N ALA A 222 6.53 -20.77 -10.98
CA ALA A 222 5.66 -19.92 -11.81
C ALA A 222 6.40 -19.09 -12.88
N TYR A 223 7.69 -19.36 -13.15
CA TYR A 223 8.43 -18.64 -14.19
C TYR A 223 7.75 -18.85 -15.55
N GLY A 224 7.35 -17.76 -16.20
CA GLY A 224 6.61 -17.79 -17.46
C GLY A 224 5.15 -18.23 -17.35
N ARG A 225 4.63 -18.49 -16.14
CA ARG A 225 3.26 -18.97 -15.91
C ARG A 225 2.31 -17.85 -15.49
N THR A 226 2.19 -16.81 -16.32
CA THR A 226 1.24 -15.70 -16.06
C THR A 226 -0.22 -16.15 -16.17
N ASP A 227 -0.47 -17.26 -16.87
CA ASP A 227 -1.75 -17.95 -16.99
C ASP A 227 -2.28 -18.49 -15.66
N TRP A 228 -1.42 -18.80 -14.69
CA TRP A 228 -1.83 -19.47 -13.44
C TRP A 228 -2.84 -18.71 -12.60
N PHE A 229 -2.76 -17.38 -12.57
CA PHE A 229 -3.75 -16.57 -11.86
C PHE A 229 -5.13 -16.63 -12.52
N VAL A 230 -5.15 -16.75 -13.85
CA VAL A 230 -6.37 -16.79 -14.65
C VAL A 230 -6.97 -18.20 -14.66
N GLU A 231 -6.12 -19.22 -14.66
CA GLU A 231 -6.50 -20.63 -14.60
C GLU A 231 -6.81 -21.12 -13.17
N GLY A 232 -6.59 -20.28 -12.15
CA GLY A 232 -6.79 -20.62 -10.74
C GLY A 232 -5.77 -21.63 -10.19
N GLN A 233 -4.60 -21.75 -10.82
CA GLN A 233 -3.51 -22.65 -10.40
C GLN A 233 -2.58 -22.00 -9.37
N TRP A 234 -2.65 -20.67 -9.21
CA TRP A 234 -1.93 -20.00 -8.13
C TRP A 234 -2.67 -20.22 -6.80
N PRO A 235 -1.99 -20.64 -5.70
CA PRO A 235 -2.65 -20.88 -4.41
C PRO A 235 -3.49 -19.69 -3.93
N GLY A 236 -4.76 -19.93 -3.61
CA GLY A 236 -5.72 -18.90 -3.21
C GLY A 236 -6.35 -18.12 -4.38
N THR A 237 -6.27 -18.66 -5.61
CA THR A 237 -6.94 -18.12 -6.80
C THR A 237 -7.87 -19.13 -7.48
N GLU A 238 -8.14 -20.25 -6.82
CA GLU A 238 -8.96 -21.35 -7.37
C GLU A 238 -10.34 -20.84 -7.83
N HIS A 239 -10.94 -19.94 -7.06
CA HIS A 239 -12.19 -19.25 -7.40
C HIS A 239 -12.13 -18.47 -8.73
N VAL A 240 -10.97 -17.90 -9.08
CA VAL A 240 -10.78 -17.21 -10.37
C VAL A 240 -10.86 -18.22 -11.52
N GLY A 241 -10.20 -19.36 -11.36
CA GLY A 241 -10.21 -20.46 -12.35
C GLY A 241 -11.62 -21.02 -12.55
N ALA A 242 -12.36 -21.25 -11.46
CA ALA A 242 -13.75 -21.71 -11.50
C ALA A 242 -14.67 -20.69 -12.20
N ILE A 243 -14.56 -19.41 -11.82
CA ILE A 243 -15.35 -18.33 -12.43
C ILE A 243 -15.05 -18.19 -13.93
N ASN A 244 -13.79 -18.33 -14.35
CA ASN A 244 -13.40 -18.24 -15.76
C ASN A 244 -13.87 -19.42 -16.62
N GLN A 245 -14.36 -20.49 -16.01
CA GLN A 245 -14.96 -21.64 -16.71
C GLN A 245 -16.48 -21.54 -16.85
N LEU A 246 -17.12 -20.54 -16.24
CA LEU A 246 -18.55 -20.29 -16.39
C LEU A 246 -18.90 -19.92 -17.84
N ASP A 247 -20.19 -20.02 -18.19
CA ASP A 247 -20.69 -19.66 -19.51
C ASP A 247 -20.32 -18.21 -19.90
N SER A 248 -20.08 -17.97 -21.18
CA SER A 248 -19.71 -16.65 -21.71
C SER A 248 -20.73 -15.53 -21.43
N ARG A 249 -21.99 -15.87 -21.12
CA ARG A 249 -23.05 -14.93 -20.73
C ARG A 249 -23.09 -14.66 -19.23
N ALA A 250 -22.27 -15.35 -18.44
CA ALA A 250 -22.19 -15.15 -17.01
C ALA A 250 -21.61 -13.76 -16.68
N SER A 251 -22.13 -13.18 -15.62
CA SER A 251 -21.64 -11.99 -14.94
C SER A 251 -21.62 -12.24 -13.45
N VAL A 252 -20.53 -11.87 -12.78
CA VAL A 252 -20.30 -12.20 -11.37
C VAL A 252 -20.19 -10.94 -10.52
N LEU A 253 -20.95 -10.87 -9.44
CA LEU A 253 -20.75 -9.90 -8.38
C LEU A 253 -19.71 -10.43 -7.38
N LEU A 254 -18.63 -9.67 -7.20
CA LEU A 254 -17.54 -9.98 -6.29
C LEU A 254 -17.72 -9.23 -4.96
N LEU A 255 -17.88 -9.98 -3.86
CA LEU A 255 -17.94 -9.45 -2.50
C LEU A 255 -16.63 -9.77 -1.77
N GLY A 256 -15.90 -8.73 -1.39
CA GLY A 256 -14.58 -8.88 -0.77
C GLY A 256 -13.50 -9.37 -1.73
N GLU A 257 -13.65 -9.17 -3.05
CA GLU A 257 -12.58 -9.44 -4.02
C GLU A 257 -12.42 -8.23 -4.95
N ALA A 258 -11.18 -7.75 -5.08
CA ALA A 258 -10.84 -6.54 -5.81
C ALA A 258 -9.79 -6.76 -6.93
N ARG A 259 -9.24 -7.97 -7.04
CA ARG A 259 -8.21 -8.37 -8.02
C ARG A 259 -8.87 -8.72 -9.36
N THR A 260 -9.49 -7.74 -9.98
CA THR A 260 -10.33 -7.98 -11.17
C THR A 260 -9.57 -8.32 -12.45
N PHE A 261 -8.27 -8.05 -12.49
CA PHE A 261 -7.44 -8.22 -13.70
C PHE A 261 -7.41 -9.66 -14.24
N TYR A 262 -7.69 -10.67 -13.42
CA TYR A 262 -7.56 -12.08 -13.78
C TYR A 262 -8.88 -12.74 -14.24
N PHE A 263 -10.00 -12.02 -14.18
CA PHE A 263 -11.28 -12.54 -14.66
C PHE A 263 -11.45 -12.29 -16.17
N ARG A 264 -11.95 -13.30 -16.88
CA ARG A 264 -12.22 -13.28 -18.33
C ARG A 264 -13.68 -13.02 -18.67
N ILE A 265 -14.56 -13.04 -17.68
CA ILE A 265 -15.97 -12.70 -17.82
C ILE A 265 -16.28 -11.37 -17.09
N PRO A 266 -17.38 -10.69 -17.43
CA PRO A 266 -17.79 -9.47 -16.74
C PRO A 266 -17.90 -9.68 -15.23
N VAL A 267 -17.29 -8.77 -14.47
CA VAL A 267 -17.38 -8.75 -13.01
C VAL A 267 -17.81 -7.38 -12.51
N GLU A 268 -18.70 -7.39 -11.53
CA GLU A 268 -19.04 -6.23 -10.72
C GLU A 268 -18.33 -6.34 -9.37
N TYR A 269 -17.70 -5.25 -8.91
CA TYR A 269 -16.88 -5.28 -7.70
C TYR A 269 -16.81 -3.89 -7.06
N ALA A 270 -16.36 -3.86 -5.80
CA ALA A 270 -15.95 -2.63 -5.16
C ALA A 270 -14.60 -2.81 -4.45
N VAL A 271 -13.77 -1.77 -4.52
CA VAL A 271 -12.59 -1.68 -3.65
C VAL A 271 -12.99 -1.12 -2.29
N VAL A 272 -12.08 -1.20 -1.32
CA VAL A 272 -12.35 -0.90 0.10
C VAL A 272 -12.94 0.49 0.39
N PHE A 273 -12.62 1.48 -0.46
CA PHE A 273 -13.13 2.86 -0.36
C PHE A 273 -14.13 3.20 -1.47
N ASN A 274 -14.95 2.24 -1.87
CA ASN A 274 -16.11 2.42 -2.73
C ASN A 274 -17.37 1.89 -2.03
N PRO A 275 -18.56 2.42 -2.37
CA PRO A 275 -19.81 1.81 -1.95
C PRO A 275 -19.87 0.36 -2.43
N GLN A 276 -20.21 -0.57 -1.54
CA GLN A 276 -20.34 -1.98 -1.91
C GLN A 276 -21.61 -2.17 -2.77
N PRO A 277 -21.58 -3.03 -3.80
CA PRO A 277 -22.70 -3.21 -4.73
C PRO A 277 -24.04 -3.59 -4.10
N LEU A 278 -24.02 -4.28 -2.95
CA LEU A 278 -25.23 -4.64 -2.19
C LEU A 278 -25.61 -3.63 -1.12
N ALA A 279 -24.72 -2.70 -0.76
CA ALA A 279 -24.93 -1.84 0.39
C ALA A 279 -26.11 -0.88 0.20
N GLU A 280 -26.43 -0.48 -1.02
CA GLU A 280 -27.61 0.36 -1.27
C GLU A 280 -28.92 -0.39 -1.04
N ASP A 281 -29.06 -1.61 -1.55
CA ASP A 281 -30.27 -2.41 -1.37
C ASP A 281 -30.51 -2.72 0.11
N ILE A 282 -29.43 -2.98 0.85
CA ILE A 282 -29.47 -3.18 2.30
C ILE A 282 -29.90 -1.90 3.03
N ARG A 283 -29.29 -0.74 2.71
CA ARG A 283 -29.66 0.56 3.31
C ARG A 283 -31.11 0.94 3.08
N LEU A 284 -31.68 0.57 1.92
CA LEU A 284 -33.08 0.78 1.60
C LEU A 284 -34.03 -0.22 2.27
N GLY A 285 -33.50 -1.17 3.05
CA GLY A 285 -34.29 -2.19 3.75
C GLY A 285 -35.02 -3.15 2.80
N ARG A 286 -34.46 -3.40 1.62
CA ARG A 286 -35.09 -4.31 0.64
C ARG A 286 -35.10 -5.75 1.17
N SER A 287 -36.17 -6.47 0.85
CA SER A 287 -36.28 -7.90 1.18
C SER A 287 -35.27 -8.73 0.41
N ALA A 288 -34.93 -9.91 0.92
CA ALA A 288 -34.01 -10.85 0.25
C ALA A 288 -34.45 -11.17 -1.19
N ILE A 289 -35.76 -11.36 -1.41
CA ILE A 289 -36.34 -11.60 -2.74
C ILE A 289 -36.04 -10.41 -3.67
N SER A 290 -36.30 -9.18 -3.21
CA SER A 290 -36.06 -7.98 -4.01
C SER A 290 -34.57 -7.77 -4.33
N ILE A 291 -33.68 -8.17 -3.42
CA ILE A 291 -32.22 -8.13 -3.67
C ILE A 291 -31.85 -9.11 -4.80
N VAL A 292 -32.31 -10.36 -4.75
CA VAL A 292 -32.04 -11.36 -5.79
C VAL A 292 -32.65 -10.98 -7.14
N GLU A 293 -33.86 -10.42 -7.13
CA GLU A 293 -34.51 -9.87 -8.33
C GLU A 293 -33.70 -8.71 -8.92
N ASN A 294 -33.20 -7.79 -8.08
CA ASN A 294 -32.36 -6.67 -8.54
C ASN A 294 -31.04 -7.18 -9.14
N LEU A 295 -30.37 -8.14 -8.50
CA LEU A 295 -29.18 -8.78 -9.07
C LEU A 295 -29.46 -9.33 -10.47
N SER A 296 -30.55 -10.08 -10.61
CA SER A 296 -30.99 -10.65 -11.89
C SER A 296 -31.33 -9.58 -12.93
N ALA A 297 -32.02 -8.51 -12.54
CA ALA A 297 -32.42 -7.40 -13.40
C ALA A 297 -31.21 -6.62 -13.95
N ARG A 298 -30.12 -6.53 -13.17
CA ARG A 298 -28.84 -5.95 -13.60
C ARG A 298 -28.00 -6.90 -14.44
N GLY A 299 -28.48 -8.12 -14.67
CA GLY A 299 -27.75 -9.15 -15.42
C GLY A 299 -26.68 -9.87 -14.62
N VAL A 300 -26.65 -9.74 -13.28
CA VAL A 300 -25.77 -10.54 -12.43
C VAL A 300 -26.31 -11.96 -12.37
N THR A 301 -25.48 -12.92 -12.74
CA THR A 301 -25.83 -14.36 -12.76
C THR A 301 -25.25 -15.13 -11.59
N HIS A 302 -24.14 -14.63 -11.02
CA HIS A 302 -23.41 -15.30 -9.95
C HIS A 302 -22.95 -14.29 -8.90
N VAL A 303 -22.73 -14.76 -7.67
CA VAL A 303 -22.17 -13.97 -6.57
C VAL A 303 -21.02 -14.74 -5.96
N LEU A 304 -19.83 -14.15 -5.90
CA LEU A 304 -18.69 -14.67 -5.14
C LEU A 304 -18.61 -13.92 -3.80
N ALA A 305 -18.65 -14.65 -2.69
CA ALA A 305 -18.40 -14.12 -1.36
C ALA A 305 -17.04 -14.58 -0.85
N HIS A 306 -16.05 -13.69 -0.81
CA HIS A 306 -14.72 -13.98 -0.25
C HIS A 306 -14.69 -13.67 1.25
N TRP A 307 -15.09 -14.65 2.06
CA TRP A 307 -15.33 -14.53 3.50
C TRP A 307 -14.15 -13.97 4.29
N GLU A 308 -12.96 -14.55 4.09
CA GLU A 308 -11.78 -14.14 4.82
C GLU A 308 -11.34 -12.72 4.48
N GLU A 309 -11.44 -12.34 3.21
CA GLU A 309 -11.06 -11.00 2.78
C GLU A 309 -12.07 -9.96 3.29
N MET A 310 -13.38 -10.24 3.23
CA MET A 310 -14.38 -9.39 3.88
C MET A 310 -14.09 -9.20 5.37
N GLU A 311 -13.73 -10.27 6.09
CA GLU A 311 -13.39 -10.20 7.51
C GLU A 311 -12.09 -9.43 7.77
N ARG A 312 -11.06 -9.64 6.95
CA ARG A 312 -9.82 -8.88 6.99
C ARG A 312 -10.10 -7.39 6.78
N LEU A 313 -10.94 -7.05 5.81
CA LEU A 313 -11.34 -5.67 5.52
C LEU A 313 -12.09 -5.05 6.69
N ARG A 314 -13.07 -5.75 7.31
CA ARG A 314 -13.77 -5.27 8.52
C ARG A 314 -12.81 -4.87 9.63
N ARG A 315 -11.78 -5.68 9.87
CA ARG A 315 -10.80 -5.46 10.95
C ARG A 315 -9.77 -4.36 10.65
N THR A 316 -9.47 -4.12 9.38
CA THR A 316 -8.33 -3.27 8.98
C THR A 316 -8.76 -1.91 8.42
N TYR A 317 -9.68 -1.91 7.46
CA TYR A 317 -10.08 -0.71 6.73
C TYR A 317 -11.54 -0.32 6.95
N GLY A 318 -12.36 -1.25 7.44
CA GLY A 318 -13.81 -1.17 7.45
C GLY A 318 -14.44 -1.82 6.21
N PHE A 319 -15.60 -2.44 6.42
CA PHE A 319 -16.42 -3.08 5.39
C PHE A 319 -17.88 -3.08 5.87
N ASP A 320 -18.84 -3.10 4.96
CA ASP A 320 -20.26 -3.07 5.29
C ASP A 320 -20.64 -4.34 6.08
N SER A 321 -20.88 -4.19 7.38
CA SER A 321 -21.06 -5.30 8.33
C SER A 321 -22.30 -6.14 8.06
N GLU A 322 -23.27 -5.57 7.37
CA GLU A 322 -24.51 -6.23 6.97
C GLU A 322 -24.30 -7.21 5.81
N ILE A 323 -23.24 -7.02 5.00
CA ILE A 323 -22.81 -8.00 4.00
C ILE A 323 -22.03 -9.09 4.74
N ASN A 324 -22.74 -10.12 5.22
CA ASN A 324 -22.21 -11.19 6.06
C ASN A 324 -22.85 -12.54 5.72
N PHE A 325 -22.44 -13.60 6.44
CA PHE A 325 -22.93 -14.96 6.20
C PHE A 325 -24.46 -15.08 6.38
N GLN A 326 -25.04 -14.36 7.34
CA GLN A 326 -26.49 -14.38 7.58
C GLN A 326 -27.26 -13.79 6.39
N LEU A 327 -26.81 -12.66 5.84
CA LEU A 327 -27.43 -12.08 4.64
C LEU A 327 -27.38 -13.07 3.48
N LEU A 328 -26.22 -13.66 3.17
CA LEU A 328 -26.10 -14.58 2.05
C LEU A 328 -26.94 -15.83 2.27
N SER A 329 -27.07 -16.32 3.50
CA SER A 329 -27.97 -17.44 3.84
C SER A 329 -29.44 -17.08 3.57
N GLN A 330 -29.88 -15.88 3.93
CA GLN A 330 -31.24 -15.39 3.60
C GLN A 330 -31.46 -15.27 2.10
N LEU A 331 -30.45 -14.80 1.35
CA LEU A 331 -30.51 -14.75 -0.11
C LEU A 331 -30.55 -16.16 -0.72
N SER A 332 -29.90 -17.14 -0.08
CA SER A 332 -29.93 -18.53 -0.53
C SER A 332 -31.27 -19.23 -0.35
N GLU A 333 -32.03 -18.85 0.67
CA GLU A 333 -33.40 -19.36 0.87
C GLU A 333 -34.35 -18.95 -0.26
N VAL A 334 -34.06 -17.85 -0.97
CA VAL A 334 -34.98 -17.25 -1.94
C VAL A 334 -34.49 -17.29 -3.39
N GLY A 335 -33.21 -17.54 -3.67
CA GLY A 335 -32.75 -17.67 -5.06
C GLY A 335 -31.25 -17.72 -5.33
N LEU A 336 -30.39 -17.58 -4.32
CA LEU A 336 -28.95 -17.87 -4.46
C LEU A 336 -28.65 -19.33 -4.17
N GLN A 337 -28.31 -20.11 -5.19
CA GLN A 337 -27.88 -21.49 -4.99
C GLN A 337 -26.36 -21.54 -4.82
N GLU A 338 -25.86 -22.14 -3.73
CA GLU A 338 -24.44 -22.45 -3.61
C GLU A 338 -24.03 -23.48 -4.67
N ILE A 339 -23.01 -23.17 -5.46
CA ILE A 339 -22.49 -24.07 -6.50
C ILE A 339 -21.10 -24.60 -6.18
N GLU A 340 -20.26 -23.80 -5.53
CA GLU A 340 -18.90 -24.20 -5.18
C GLU A 340 -18.41 -23.44 -3.94
N ALA A 341 -17.71 -24.15 -3.05
CA ALA A 341 -17.07 -23.56 -1.88
C ALA A 341 -15.56 -23.81 -1.96
N PHE A 342 -14.78 -22.73 -1.84
CA PHE A 342 -13.33 -22.76 -1.97
C PHE A 342 -12.69 -22.83 -0.60
N VAL A 343 -11.78 -23.79 -0.46
CA VAL A 343 -11.16 -24.15 0.81
C VAL A 343 -9.66 -24.11 0.64
N TYR A 344 -8.92 -23.63 1.65
CA TYR A 344 -7.49 -23.85 1.61
C TYR A 344 -7.19 -25.35 1.75
N PRO A 345 -6.27 -25.89 0.93
CA PRO A 345 -5.85 -27.29 1.02
C PRO A 345 -5.41 -27.70 2.43
N THR A 346 -4.78 -26.77 3.17
CA THR A 346 -4.17 -27.02 4.49
C THR A 346 -5.14 -26.92 5.66
N PHE A 347 -5.98 -25.88 5.68
CA PHE A 347 -6.76 -25.53 6.88
C PHE A 347 -8.20 -26.06 6.86
N ARG A 348 -8.67 -26.55 5.70
CA ARG A 348 -10.09 -26.91 5.47
C ARG A 348 -11.10 -25.82 5.88
N ASN A 349 -10.63 -24.57 5.99
CA ASN A 349 -11.49 -23.41 6.20
C ASN A 349 -11.92 -22.87 4.83
N TYR A 350 -13.22 -22.62 4.69
CA TYR A 350 -13.77 -21.96 3.51
C TYR A 350 -13.28 -20.52 3.47
N TYR A 351 -12.57 -20.15 2.41
CA TYR A 351 -12.12 -18.78 2.22
C TYR A 351 -13.08 -17.98 1.32
N ALA A 352 -13.81 -18.67 0.43
CA ALA A 352 -14.80 -18.08 -0.45
C ALA A 352 -15.92 -19.07 -0.83
N THR A 353 -17.08 -18.56 -1.23
CA THR A 353 -18.19 -19.35 -1.77
C THR A 353 -18.74 -18.67 -3.03
N LEU A 354 -19.00 -19.46 -4.07
CA LEU A 354 -19.65 -19.04 -5.31
C LEU A 354 -21.10 -19.51 -5.31
N TYR A 355 -21.99 -18.57 -5.59
CA TYR A 355 -23.43 -18.76 -5.70
C TYR A 355 -23.90 -18.47 -7.12
N GLU A 356 -24.88 -19.23 -7.61
CA GLU A 356 -25.65 -18.96 -8.82
C GLU A 356 -26.98 -18.28 -8.45
N ALA A 357 -27.31 -17.17 -9.09
CA ALA A 357 -28.59 -16.50 -8.93
C ALA A 357 -29.62 -17.11 -9.90
N ARG A 358 -30.56 -17.89 -9.36
CA ARG A 358 -31.64 -18.45 -10.16
C ARG A 358 -32.64 -17.35 -10.52
N ARG A 359 -32.99 -17.25 -11.80
CA ARG A 359 -34.16 -16.47 -12.21
C ARG A 359 -35.40 -17.19 -11.71
N HIS A 360 -36.28 -16.49 -11.00
CA HIS A 360 -37.67 -16.93 -10.89
C HIS A 360 -38.25 -16.90 -12.31
N GLU A 361 -38.49 -18.09 -12.88
CA GLU A 361 -39.30 -18.26 -14.10
C GLU A 361 -40.78 -18.02 -13.83
#